data_AF-A0A9W6NJN0-F1
#
_entry.id   AF-A0A9W6NJN0-F1
#
_cell.length_a   1.000
_cell.length_b   1.000
_cell.length_c   1.000
_cell.angle_alpha   90.00
_cell.angle_beta   90.00
_cell.angle_gamma   90.00
#
_symmetry.space_group_name_H-M   'P 1'
#
loop_
_entity.id
_entity.type
_entity.pdbx_description
1 polymer ?
#
loop_
_entity_poly.entity_id
_entity_poly.type
_entity_poly.pdbx_seq_one_letter_code
_entity_poly.pdbx_strand_id
1 'polypeptide(L)'
;MVLGSQDAAEAEGLCRDLALHDWLLTTVNAALDAAHTAPPGAVPRAARLRPVVEHLSRLWKPGARVAPAMLTAWEQLERRPGFTRQWQSSIAAARDLLAVATFELLHSPRPAGAHVRNSGA
;
A
#
# COMPACT_ATOMS: atom_id res chain seq x y z
N MET A 1 -22.12 -31.97 10.21
CA MET A 1 -22.23 -30.67 10.89
C MET A 1 -22.82 -29.70 9.90
N VAL A 2 -24.10 -29.35 10.04
CA VAL A 2 -24.76 -28.37 9.16
C VAL A 2 -24.51 -27.00 9.81
N LEU A 3 -23.77 -26.13 9.12
CA LEU A 3 -23.60 -24.75 9.54
C LEU A 3 -24.95 -24.04 9.44
N GLY A 4 -25.37 -23.37 10.50
CA GLY A 4 -26.57 -22.54 10.46
C GLY A 4 -26.36 -21.36 9.51
N SER A 5 -27.44 -20.75 9.00
CA SER A 5 -27.35 -19.53 8.18
C SER A 5 -26.62 -18.38 8.89
N GLN A 6 -26.67 -18.36 10.23
CA GLN A 6 -25.93 -17.43 11.08
C GLN A 6 -24.41 -17.66 10.99
N ASP A 7 -23.97 -18.91 11.12
CA ASP A 7 -22.55 -19.28 11.04
C ASP A 7 -21.96 -18.91 9.67
N ALA A 8 -22.75 -19.09 8.61
CA ALA A 8 -22.37 -18.71 7.26
C ALA A 8 -22.20 -17.19 7.09
N ALA A 9 -23.11 -16.39 7.65
CA ALA A 9 -23.02 -14.92 7.61
C ALA A 9 -21.83 -14.39 8.43
N GLU A 10 -21.53 -15.01 9.57
CA GLU A 10 -20.38 -14.63 10.40
C GLU A 10 -19.05 -14.98 9.70
N ALA A 11 -18.97 -16.13 9.05
CA ALA A 11 -17.83 -16.52 8.23
C ALA A 11 -17.65 -15.58 7.02
N GLU A 12 -18.74 -15.16 6.38
CA GLU A 12 -18.70 -14.19 5.28
C GLU A 12 -18.07 -12.85 5.70
N GLY A 13 -18.41 -12.34 6.88
CA GLY A 13 -17.83 -11.11 7.43
C GLY A 13 -16.32 -11.21 7.60
N LEU A 14 -15.84 -12.32 8.18
CA LEU A 14 -14.41 -12.61 8.33
C LEU A 14 -13.72 -12.75 6.96
N CYS A 15 -14.28 -13.55 6.04
CA CYS A 15 -13.72 -13.73 4.69
C CYS A 15 -13.65 -12.41 3.91
N ARG A 16 -14.63 -11.52 4.08
CA ARG A 16 -14.64 -10.20 3.45
C ARG A 16 -13.52 -9.31 4.00
N ASP A 17 -13.27 -9.31 5.31
CA ASP A 17 -12.16 -8.56 5.89
C ASP A 17 -10.80 -9.12 5.44
N LEU A 18 -10.66 -10.44 5.32
CA LEU A 18 -9.44 -11.08 4.79
C LEU A 18 -9.21 -10.77 3.31
N ALA A 19 -10.25 -10.85 2.47
CA ALA A 19 -10.16 -10.53 1.06
C ALA A 19 -9.80 -9.04 0.84
N LEU A 20 -10.36 -8.14 1.65
CA LEU A 20 -9.99 -6.72 1.62
C LEU A 20 -8.54 -6.51 2.03
N HIS A 21 -8.05 -7.22 3.06
CA HIS A 21 -6.65 -7.14 3.49
C HIS A 21 -5.69 -7.56 2.38
N ASP A 22 -5.95 -8.72 1.77
CA ASP A 22 -5.10 -9.28 0.72
C ASP A 22 -5.06 -8.38 -0.52
N TRP A 23 -6.21 -7.84 -0.92
CA TRP A 23 -6.28 -6.87 -2.01
C TRP A 23 -5.50 -5.60 -1.69
N LEU A 24 -5.64 -5.04 -0.48
CA LEU A 24 -4.88 -3.85 -0.05
C LEU A 24 -3.39 -4.12 -0.09
N LEU A 25 -2.94 -5.26 0.45
CA LEU A 25 -1.53 -5.62 0.51
C LEU A 25 -0.95 -5.82 -0.89
N THR A 26 -1.66 -6.55 -1.75
CA THR A 26 -1.29 -6.76 -3.16
C THR A 26 -1.18 -5.42 -3.90
N THR A 27 -2.15 -4.53 -3.71
CA THR A 27 -2.17 -3.21 -4.37
C THR A 27 -1.02 -2.31 -3.91
N VAL A 28 -0.75 -2.27 -2.60
CA VAL A 28 0.36 -1.49 -2.05
C VAL A 28 1.71 -2.05 -2.50
N ASN A 29 1.89 -3.36 -2.48
CA ASN A 29 3.13 -3.98 -2.93
C ASN A 29 3.37 -3.75 -4.42
N ALA A 30 2.34 -3.85 -5.27
CA ALA A 30 2.45 -3.51 -6.68
C ALA A 30 2.86 -2.06 -6.90
N ALA A 31 2.37 -1.11 -6.09
CA ALA A 31 2.78 0.29 -6.17
C ALA A 31 4.23 0.50 -5.71
N LEU A 32 4.68 -0.21 -4.67
CA LEU A 32 6.07 -0.20 -4.21
C LEU A 32 7.00 -0.75 -5.28
N ASP A 33 6.71 -1.92 -5.85
CA ASP A 33 7.52 -2.56 -6.91
C ASP A 33 7.61 -1.65 -8.14
N ALA A 34 6.49 -1.04 -8.52
CA ALA A 34 6.43 -0.10 -9.63
C ALA A 34 7.22 1.20 -9.35
N ALA A 35 7.35 1.61 -8.09
CA ALA A 35 8.18 2.75 -7.69
C ALA A 35 9.66 2.37 -7.55
N HIS A 36 10.00 1.12 -7.24
CA HIS A 36 11.36 0.60 -7.23
C HIS A 36 11.95 0.47 -8.63
N THR A 37 11.13 0.13 -9.62
CA THR A 37 11.53 -0.01 -11.02
C THR A 37 11.62 1.33 -11.77
N ALA A 38 11.06 2.41 -11.21
CA ALA A 38 11.13 3.74 -11.81
C ALA A 38 12.54 4.35 -11.64
N PRO A 39 13.04 5.11 -12.65
CA PRO A 39 14.31 5.81 -12.52
C PRO A 39 14.34 6.77 -11.32
N PRO A 40 15.50 6.95 -10.66
CA PRO A 40 15.66 7.97 -9.61
C PRO A 40 15.30 9.37 -10.11
N GLY A 41 14.65 10.17 -9.25
CA GLY A 41 14.22 11.53 -9.59
C GLY A 41 13.07 11.62 -10.61
N ALA A 42 12.44 10.50 -10.97
CA ALA A 42 11.31 10.50 -11.89
C ALA A 42 10.01 10.90 -11.18
N VAL A 43 9.34 11.95 -11.67
CA VAL A 43 7.98 12.37 -11.23
C VAL A 43 6.98 11.20 -11.16
N PRO A 44 7.00 10.21 -12.09
CA PRO A 44 6.16 9.01 -11.99
C PRO A 44 6.33 8.20 -10.70
N ARG A 45 7.49 8.23 -10.04
CA ARG A 45 7.75 7.50 -8.78
C ARG A 45 6.94 8.08 -7.61
N ALA A 46 7.08 9.40 -7.39
CA ALA A 46 6.33 10.10 -6.34
C ALA A 46 4.83 10.14 -6.62
N ALA A 47 4.43 10.26 -7.89
CA ALA A 47 3.02 10.25 -8.30
C ALA A 47 2.33 8.91 -8.00
N ARG A 48 3.04 7.77 -8.10
CA ARG A 48 2.50 6.43 -7.82
C ARG A 48 2.33 6.12 -6.33
N LEU A 49 3.23 6.64 -5.48
CA LEU A 49 3.20 6.36 -4.04
C LEU A 49 2.24 7.26 -3.26
N ARG A 50 1.96 8.45 -3.77
CA ARG A 50 1.08 9.42 -3.09
C ARG A 50 -0.32 8.85 -2.81
N PRO A 51 -1.03 8.20 -3.75
CA PRO A 51 -2.33 7.59 -3.48
C PRO A 51 -2.30 6.50 -2.40
N VAL A 52 -1.20 5.75 -2.29
CA VAL A 52 -1.01 4.75 -1.24
C VAL A 52 -1.03 5.41 0.14
N VAL A 53 -0.23 6.47 0.30
CA VAL A 53 -0.09 7.19 1.57
C VAL A 53 -1.36 7.98 1.90
N GLU A 54 -1.97 8.65 0.92
CA GLU A 54 -3.12 9.52 1.13
C GLU A 54 -4.44 8.75 1.24
N HIS A 55 -4.66 7.72 0.44
CA HIS A 55 -5.96 7.05 0.38
C HIS A 55 -5.91 5.67 1.01
N LEU A 56 -5.01 4.81 0.55
CA LEU A 56 -5.01 3.39 0.95
C LEU A 56 -4.65 3.21 2.43
N SER A 57 -3.74 4.02 2.97
CA SER A 57 -3.26 3.94 4.36
C SER A 57 -4.38 3.93 5.42
N ARG A 58 -5.54 4.51 5.10
CA ARG A 58 -6.70 4.66 5.99
C ARG A 58 -7.80 3.63 5.78
N LEU A 59 -7.69 2.80 4.73
CA LEU A 59 -8.73 1.83 4.37
C LEU A 59 -8.70 0.56 5.24
N TRP A 60 -7.53 0.19 5.76
CA TRP A 60 -7.43 -0.94 6.65
C TRP A 60 -8.05 -0.63 8.02
N LYS A 61 -9.16 -1.30 8.33
CA LYS A 61 -9.83 -1.27 9.63
C LYS A 61 -9.90 -2.69 10.19
N PRO A 62 -8.90 -3.13 10.96
CA PRO A 62 -8.79 -4.52 11.41
C PRO A 62 -9.99 -4.92 12.26
N GLY A 63 -10.60 -6.06 11.94
CA GLY A 63 -11.70 -6.65 12.71
C GLY A 63 -13.02 -5.86 12.67
N ALA A 64 -13.15 -4.83 11.83
CA ALA A 64 -14.30 -3.94 11.83
C ALA A 64 -15.62 -4.62 11.43
N ARG A 65 -15.55 -5.75 10.69
CA ARG A 65 -16.73 -6.50 10.24
C ARG A 65 -16.77 -7.92 10.81
N VAL A 66 -15.90 -8.23 11.77
CA VAL A 66 -15.83 -9.54 12.40
C VAL A 66 -16.91 -9.64 13.48
N ALA A 67 -17.78 -10.63 13.35
CA ALA A 67 -18.80 -10.91 14.37
C ALA A 67 -18.16 -11.31 15.72
N PRO A 68 -18.81 -11.04 16.86
CA PRO A 68 -18.26 -11.35 18.18
C PRO A 68 -17.79 -12.81 18.33
N ALA A 69 -18.52 -13.76 17.76
CA ALA A 69 -18.18 -15.19 17.81
C ALA A 69 -16.87 -15.53 17.07
N MET A 70 -16.44 -14.69 16.12
CA MET A 70 -15.23 -14.87 15.31
C MET A 70 -14.02 -14.07 15.83
N LEU A 71 -14.17 -13.28 16.91
CA LEU A 71 -13.08 -12.47 17.46
C LEU A 71 -11.87 -13.29 17.87
N THR A 72 -12.07 -14.46 18.48
CA THR A 72 -10.94 -15.33 18.86
C THR A 72 -10.16 -15.83 17.64
N ALA A 73 -10.84 -16.17 16.54
CA ALA A 73 -10.18 -16.55 15.30
C ALA A 73 -9.41 -15.36 14.70
N TRP A 74 -10.02 -14.18 14.68
CA TRP A 74 -9.38 -12.93 14.26
C TRP A 74 -8.11 -12.62 15.07
N GLU A 75 -8.14 -12.72 16.40
CA GLU A 75 -6.98 -12.47 17.26
C GLU A 75 -5.82 -13.44 17.01
N GLN A 76 -6.11 -14.69 16.63
CA GLN A 76 -5.07 -15.66 16.26
C GLN A 76 -4.41 -15.29 14.93
N LEU A 77 -5.22 -14.80 13.97
CA LEU A 77 -4.73 -14.28 12.70
C LEU A 77 -3.92 -12.99 12.87
N GLU A 78 -4.34 -12.10 13.77
CA GLU A 78 -3.57 -10.90 14.09
C GLU A 78 -2.28 -11.24 14.85
N ARG A 79 -2.25 -12.28 15.69
CA ARG A 79 -1.02 -12.66 16.41
C ARG A 79 0.02 -13.36 15.56
N ARG A 80 -0.40 -14.34 14.74
CA ARG A 80 0.51 -15.23 13.99
C ARG A 80 0.91 -14.61 12.64
N PRO A 81 -0.02 -14.42 11.68
CA PRO A 81 0.23 -13.63 10.46
C PRO A 81 0.63 -12.18 10.73
N GLY A 82 0.04 -11.51 11.73
CA GLY A 82 0.38 -10.12 12.02
C GLY A 82 -0.14 -9.12 11.00
N PHE A 83 -1.38 -9.27 10.51
CA PHE A 83 -1.93 -8.45 9.42
C PHE A 83 -1.81 -6.94 9.65
N THR A 84 -2.12 -6.46 10.86
CA THR A 84 -1.98 -5.03 11.16
C THR A 84 -0.51 -4.61 11.18
N ARG A 85 0.39 -5.44 11.72
CA ARG A 85 1.84 -5.18 11.66
C ARG A 85 2.35 -5.18 10.23
N GLN A 86 1.95 -6.16 9.43
CA GLN A 86 2.33 -6.28 8.02
C GLN A 86 1.89 -5.04 7.23
N TRP A 87 0.63 -4.63 7.40
CA TRP A 87 0.09 -3.41 6.82
C TRP A 87 0.88 -2.18 7.21
N GLN A 88 1.17 -2.01 8.51
CA GLN A 88 1.95 -0.89 9.02
C GLN A 88 3.35 -0.83 8.39
N SER A 89 4.02 -1.97 8.26
CA SER A 89 5.33 -2.07 7.62
C SER A 89 5.28 -1.68 6.14
N SER A 90 4.29 -2.16 5.37
CA SER A 90 4.13 -1.78 3.96
C SER A 90 3.85 -0.29 3.78
N ILE A 91 3.00 0.31 4.63
CA ILE A 91 2.72 1.74 4.58
C ILE A 91 3.93 2.57 5.02
N ALA A 92 4.72 2.11 6.00
CA ALA A 92 5.97 2.76 6.39
C ALA A 92 6.95 2.78 5.20
N ALA A 93 7.18 1.64 4.55
CA ALA A 93 8.02 1.56 3.36
C ALA A 93 7.54 2.49 2.24
N ALA A 94 6.23 2.59 1.99
CA ALA A 94 5.67 3.51 1.00
C ALA A 94 5.92 4.99 1.33
N ARG A 95 5.81 5.36 2.61
CA ARG A 95 6.12 6.72 3.08
C ARG A 95 7.60 7.04 2.94
N ASP A 96 8.47 6.12 3.31
CA ASP A 96 9.93 6.29 3.20
C ASP A 96 10.33 6.46 1.73
N LEU A 97 9.81 5.61 0.85
CA LEU A 97 10.10 5.69 -0.58
C LEU A 97 9.57 6.99 -1.21
N LEU A 98 8.41 7.47 -0.76
CA LEU A 98 7.86 8.77 -1.20
C LEU A 98 8.72 9.94 -0.72
N ALA A 99 9.22 9.89 0.52
CA ALA A 99 10.11 10.90 1.06
C ALA A 99 11.42 10.96 0.26
N VAL A 100 12.03 9.80 -0.02
CA VAL A 100 13.24 9.69 -0.86
C VAL A 100 12.97 10.22 -2.27
N ALA A 101 11.88 9.79 -2.92
CA ALA A 101 11.55 10.25 -4.28
C ALA A 101 11.31 11.78 -4.33
N THR A 102 10.70 12.35 -3.29
CA THR A 102 10.50 13.79 -3.18
C THR A 102 11.84 14.51 -3.00
N PHE A 103 12.74 13.97 -2.17
CA PHE A 103 14.09 14.50 -2.01
C PHE A 103 14.88 14.47 -3.33
N GLU A 104 14.87 13.34 -4.04
CA GLU A 104 15.51 13.21 -5.37
C GLU A 104 14.99 14.25 -6.36
N LEU A 105 13.67 14.50 -6.39
CA LEU A 105 13.08 15.52 -7.27
C LEU A 105 13.55 16.95 -6.93
N LEU A 106 13.67 17.27 -5.64
CA LEU A 106 14.12 18.60 -5.19
C LEU A 106 15.62 18.83 -5.43
N HIS A 107 16.43 17.76 -5.41
CA HIS A 107 17.88 17.83 -5.53
C HIS A 107 18.41 17.36 -6.90
N SER A 108 17.52 17.00 -7.82
CA SER A 108 17.91 16.66 -9.19
C SER A 108 18.47 17.91 -9.86
N PRO A 109 19.73 17.88 -10.34
CA PRO A 109 20.27 19.02 -11.06
C PRO A 109 19.40 19.29 -12.29
N ARG A 110 18.91 20.52 -12.41
CA ARG A 110 18.24 21.02 -13.62
C ARG A 110 19.12 20.59 -14.80
N PRO A 111 18.58 19.88 -15.83
CA PRO A 111 19.41 19.41 -16.92
C PRO A 111 20.18 20.61 -17.49
N ALA A 112 21.51 20.53 -17.40
CA ALA A 112 22.40 21.56 -17.90
C ALA A 112 22.00 21.85 -19.35
N GLY A 113 21.86 23.14 -19.64
CA GLY A 113 21.13 23.65 -20.80
C GLY A 113 21.33 22.83 -22.06
N ALA A 114 20.22 22.59 -22.76
CA ALA A 114 20.27 22.39 -24.20
C ALA A 114 21.06 23.56 -24.79
N HIS A 115 22.36 23.35 -25.00
CA HIS A 115 23.18 24.20 -25.84
C HIS A 115 22.55 24.10 -27.22
N VAL A 116 21.68 25.06 -27.51
CA VAL A 116 21.32 25.45 -28.86
C VAL A 116 22.63 25.72 -29.57
N ARG A 117 23.10 24.74 -30.35
CA ARG A 117 24.12 24.97 -31.36
C ARG A 117 23.47 25.89 -32.38
N ASN A 118 23.65 27.19 -32.18
CA ASN A 118 23.45 28.18 -33.22
C ASN A 118 24.52 27.93 -34.30
N SER A 119 24.19 27.09 -35.28
CA SER A 119 24.90 27.09 -36.56
C SER A 119 24.39 28.30 -37.35
N GLY A 120 24.99 29.45 -37.06
CA GLY A 120 24.85 30.67 -37.83
C GLY A 120 26.06 30.84 -38.75
N ALA A 121 25.74 30.94 -40.05
CA ALA A 121 26.50 31.51 -41.17
C ALA A 121 27.80 30.80 -41.61
#